data_AF-A0A0T6ZRV8-F1
#
_entry.id   AF-A0A0T6ZRV8-F1
#
_cell.length_a   1.000
_cell.length_b   1.000
_cell.length_c   1.000
_cell.angle_alpha   90.00
_cell.angle_beta   90.00
_cell.angle_gamma   90.00
#
_symmetry.space_group_name_H-M   'P 1'
#
loop_
_entity.id
_entity.type
_entity.pdbx_description
1 polymer ?
#
loop_
_entity_poly.entity_id
_entity_poly.type
_entity_poly.pdbx_seq_one_letter_code
_entity_poly.pdbx_strand_id
1 'polypeptide(L)'
;MPAQARLSTLSREITALTERLAPASEAAVLRSLDAMQTAGMTMPQGIEPKKILAVYHYALSGVPACGLAAATQKLIRGDYAANANVLLGTIPKPPVLAALAKAEAQSMRAELARKRETIAALKPRDTGRSEASRARVRARLEAFRRTHAAAKAAAQNVSALATREIHHAA
;
A
#
# COMPACT_ATOMS: atom_id res chain seq x y z
N MET A 1 9.10 -14.68 19.45
CA MET A 1 9.46 -13.25 19.28
C MET A 1 8.34 -12.38 19.79
N PRO A 2 8.57 -11.48 20.78
CA PRO A 2 7.52 -10.63 21.33
C PRO A 2 6.99 -9.67 20.25
N ALA A 3 5.68 -9.40 20.25
CA ALA A 3 5.01 -8.57 19.25
C ALA A 3 5.64 -7.16 19.10
N GLN A 4 6.13 -6.58 20.19
CA GLN A 4 6.86 -5.31 20.20
C GLN A 4 8.13 -5.33 19.31
N ALA A 5 8.90 -6.42 19.34
CA ALA A 5 10.13 -6.55 18.56
C ALA A 5 9.84 -6.68 17.06
N ARG A 6 8.71 -7.32 16.68
CA ARG A 6 8.28 -7.39 15.28
C ARG A 6 7.87 -6.03 14.74
N LEU A 7 7.18 -5.22 15.56
CA LEU A 7 6.75 -3.86 15.19
C LEU A 7 7.92 -2.90 15.03
N SER A 8 8.94 -2.97 15.91
CA SER A 8 10.12 -2.11 15.80
C SER A 8 10.96 -2.44 14.56
N THR A 9 11.14 -3.73 14.22
CA THR A 9 11.82 -4.14 12.99
C THR A 9 11.08 -3.67 11.74
N LEU A 10 9.77 -3.90 11.64
CA LEU A 10 8.95 -3.43 10.51
C LEU A 10 9.00 -1.91 10.35
N SER A 11 9.05 -1.16 11.44
CA SER A 11 9.14 0.30 11.41
C SER A 11 10.48 0.76 10.82
N ARG A 12 11.59 0.13 11.22
CA ARG A 12 12.92 0.40 10.64
C ARG A 12 12.96 0.06 9.15
N GLU A 13 12.37 -1.06 8.74
CA GLU A 13 12.29 -1.44 7.33
C GLU A 13 11.49 -0.43 6.49
N ILE A 14 10.38 0.10 7.02
CA ILE A 14 9.60 1.15 6.36
C ILE A 14 10.42 2.43 6.21
N THR A 15 11.16 2.84 7.24
CA THR A 15 12.05 4.01 7.15
C THR A 15 13.09 3.81 6.05
N ALA A 16 13.79 2.68 6.06
CA ALA A 16 14.80 2.36 5.05
C ALA A 16 14.21 2.32 3.62
N LEU A 17 13.01 1.73 3.44
CA LEU A 17 12.34 1.73 2.14
C LEU A 17 11.88 3.12 1.71
N THR A 18 11.45 3.96 2.65
CA THR A 18 11.04 5.34 2.36
C THR A 18 12.24 6.18 1.92
N GLU A 19 13.38 6.03 2.59
CA GLU A 19 14.64 6.69 2.19
C GLU A 19 15.09 6.24 0.80
N ARG A 20 15.04 4.93 0.50
CA ARG A 20 15.38 4.42 -0.84
C ARG A 20 14.42 4.88 -1.93
N LEU A 21 13.17 5.20 -1.57
CA LEU A 21 12.15 5.75 -2.47
C LEU A 21 12.15 7.28 -2.53
N ALA A 22 13.13 7.94 -1.92
CA ALA A 22 13.28 9.38 -1.99
C ALA A 22 13.35 9.86 -3.46
N PRO A 23 12.72 11.00 -3.80
CA PRO A 23 12.77 11.56 -5.14
C PRO A 23 14.20 11.79 -5.62
N ALA A 24 14.42 11.62 -6.92
CA ALA A 24 15.68 11.90 -7.57
C ALA A 24 15.99 13.40 -7.44
N SER A 25 17.21 13.72 -6.97
CA SER A 25 17.72 15.08 -7.01
C SER A 25 18.16 15.45 -8.42
N GLU A 26 18.26 16.75 -8.70
CA GLU A 26 18.81 17.27 -9.96
C GLU A 26 20.17 16.65 -10.31
N ALA A 27 21.05 16.47 -9.31
CA ALA A 27 22.34 15.81 -9.50
C ALA A 27 22.21 14.34 -9.93
N ALA A 28 21.19 13.62 -9.48
CA ALA A 28 20.92 12.24 -9.90
C ALA A 28 20.39 12.19 -11.34
N VAL A 29 19.60 13.19 -11.74
CA VAL A 29 19.13 13.36 -13.11
C VAL A 29 20.32 13.62 -14.04
N LEU A 30 21.17 14.58 -13.70
CA LEU A 30 22.35 14.91 -14.49
C LEU A 30 23.27 13.69 -14.69
N ARG A 31 23.62 12.99 -13.59
CA ARG A 31 24.43 11.75 -13.68
C ARG A 31 23.82 10.69 -14.59
N SER A 32 22.48 10.58 -14.60
CA SER A 32 21.79 9.60 -15.43
C SER A 32 21.84 9.98 -16.92
N LEU A 33 21.68 11.26 -17.23
CA LEU A 33 21.83 11.78 -18.60
C LEU A 33 23.26 11.60 -19.09
N ASP A 34 24.26 12.01 -18.29
CA ASP A 34 25.68 11.88 -18.61
C ASP A 34 26.07 10.41 -18.86
N ALA A 35 25.57 9.48 -18.03
CA ALA A 35 25.81 8.05 -18.21
C ALA A 35 25.26 7.52 -19.55
N MET A 36 24.06 7.93 -19.94
CA MET A 36 23.48 7.54 -21.23
C MET A 36 24.25 8.15 -22.40
N GLN A 37 24.65 9.41 -22.31
CA GLN A 37 25.46 10.06 -23.33
C GLN A 37 26.84 9.41 -23.46
N THR A 38 27.47 9.06 -22.35
CA THR A 38 28.76 8.34 -22.32
C THR A 38 28.63 6.94 -22.94
N ALA A 39 27.46 6.30 -22.81
CA ALA A 39 27.14 5.05 -23.48
C ALA A 39 26.80 5.20 -24.98
N GLY A 40 26.97 6.40 -25.56
CA GLY A 40 26.74 6.66 -26.98
C GLY A 40 25.30 7.02 -27.35
N MET A 41 24.42 7.26 -26.37
CA MET A 41 23.04 7.64 -26.65
C MET A 41 22.93 9.13 -26.99
N THR A 42 22.12 9.46 -28.00
CA THR A 42 21.89 10.84 -28.43
C THR A 42 20.71 11.48 -27.70
N MET A 43 20.78 12.79 -27.42
CA MET A 43 19.64 13.53 -26.86
C MET A 43 18.47 13.59 -27.85
N PRO A 44 17.21 13.54 -27.37
CA PRO A 44 16.05 13.70 -28.23
C PRO A 44 15.97 15.11 -28.82
N GLN A 45 15.51 15.18 -30.07
CA GLN A 45 15.30 16.43 -30.79
C GLN A 45 14.12 17.23 -30.21
N GLY A 46 14.16 18.56 -30.36
CA GLY A 46 13.08 19.46 -29.96
C GLY A 46 13.16 20.01 -28.53
N ILE A 47 14.22 19.70 -27.78
CA ILE A 47 14.51 20.34 -26.49
C ILE A 47 15.66 21.32 -26.68
N GLU A 48 15.48 22.56 -26.24
CA GLU A 48 16.54 23.56 -26.26
C GLU A 48 17.73 23.09 -25.40
N PRO A 49 18.98 23.08 -25.92
CA PRO A 49 20.13 22.52 -25.20
C PRO A 49 20.34 23.09 -23.80
N LYS A 50 20.12 24.41 -23.65
CA LYS A 50 20.26 25.12 -22.37
C LYS A 50 19.20 24.72 -21.33
N LYS A 51 18.08 24.12 -21.75
CA LYS A 51 16.93 23.77 -20.91
C LYS A 51 16.80 22.27 -20.67
N ILE A 52 17.70 21.45 -21.24
CA ILE A 52 17.65 19.98 -21.12
C ILE A 52 17.48 19.55 -19.67
N LEU A 53 18.40 19.97 -18.79
CA LEU A 53 18.39 19.51 -17.40
C LEU A 53 17.10 19.93 -16.68
N ALA A 54 16.66 21.18 -16.87
CA ALA A 54 15.44 21.69 -16.25
C ALA A 54 14.19 20.92 -16.69
N VAL A 55 14.07 20.60 -17.99
CA VAL A 55 12.92 19.85 -18.52
C VAL A 55 12.92 18.41 -17.99
N TYR A 56 14.07 17.74 -17.99
CA TYR A 56 14.18 16.38 -17.44
C TYR A 56 13.91 16.36 -15.93
N HIS A 57 14.48 17.29 -15.18
CA HIS A 57 14.26 17.40 -13.74
C HIS A 57 12.79 17.62 -13.42
N TYR A 58 12.11 18.50 -14.16
CA TYR A 58 10.67 18.73 -14.02
C TYR A 58 9.86 17.45 -14.29
N ALA A 59 10.10 16.77 -15.42
CA ALA A 59 9.39 15.55 -15.78
C ALA A 59 9.64 14.39 -14.79
N LEU A 60 10.84 14.34 -14.21
CA LEU A 60 11.25 13.35 -13.22
C LEU A 60 10.87 13.75 -11.78
N SER A 61 10.13 14.86 -11.59
CA SER A 61 9.64 15.24 -10.27
C SER A 61 8.81 14.12 -9.63
N GLY A 62 9.15 13.76 -8.39
CA GLY A 62 8.53 12.65 -7.64
C GLY A 62 8.93 11.25 -8.11
N VAL A 63 9.85 11.12 -9.07
CA VAL A 63 10.43 9.84 -9.48
C VAL A 63 11.52 9.44 -8.49
N PRO A 64 11.50 8.22 -7.91
CA PRO A 64 12.52 7.78 -6.99
C PRO A 64 13.89 7.63 -7.66
N ALA A 65 14.95 8.03 -6.96
CA ALA A 65 16.32 7.93 -7.47
C ALA A 65 16.70 6.49 -7.86
N CYS A 66 16.23 5.50 -7.10
CA CYS A 66 16.47 4.08 -7.38
C CYS A 66 15.84 3.62 -8.71
N GLY A 67 14.63 4.09 -9.02
CA GLY A 67 13.92 3.77 -10.26
C GLY A 67 14.57 4.41 -11.46
N LEU A 68 15.05 5.66 -11.31
CA LEU A 68 15.82 6.35 -12.35
C LEU A 68 17.12 5.61 -12.66
N ALA A 69 17.89 5.26 -11.63
CA ALA A 69 19.15 4.52 -11.81
C ALA A 69 18.93 3.16 -12.51
N ALA A 70 17.90 2.42 -12.10
CA ALA A 70 17.55 1.14 -12.73
C ALA A 70 17.13 1.32 -14.19
N ALA A 71 16.29 2.31 -14.49
CA ALA A 71 15.87 2.62 -15.86
C ALA A 71 17.06 3.02 -16.74
N THR A 72 17.97 3.86 -16.24
CA THR A 72 19.19 4.26 -16.94
C THR A 72 20.05 3.04 -17.31
N GLN A 73 20.30 2.14 -16.36
CA GLN A 73 21.07 0.93 -16.64
C GLN A 73 20.40 0.00 -17.67
N LYS A 74 19.08 -0.17 -17.56
CA LYS A 74 18.28 -0.97 -18.50
C LYS A 74 18.26 -0.37 -19.91
N LEU A 75 18.24 0.97 -20.02
CA LEU A 75 18.35 1.66 -21.31
C LEU A 75 19.71 1.40 -21.96
N ILE A 76 20.80 1.56 -21.21
CA ILE A 76 22.17 1.30 -21.69
C ILE A 76 22.35 -0.16 -22.10
N ARG A 77 21.78 -1.10 -21.35
CA ARG A 77 21.83 -2.54 -21.66
C ARG A 77 20.94 -2.97 -22.83
N GLY A 78 20.02 -2.11 -23.27
CA GLY A 78 19.06 -2.45 -24.32
C GLY A 78 17.85 -3.26 -23.83
N ASP A 79 17.63 -3.37 -22.52
CA ASP A 79 16.51 -4.14 -21.93
C ASP A 79 15.13 -3.57 -22.33
N TYR A 80 15.09 -2.34 -22.87
CA TYR A 80 13.89 -1.68 -23.40
C TYR A 80 13.77 -1.71 -24.93
N ALA A 81 14.61 -2.47 -25.65
CA ALA A 81 14.60 -2.47 -27.13
C ALA A 81 13.24 -2.88 -27.73
N ALA A 82 12.45 -3.69 -27.01
CA ALA A 82 11.10 -4.07 -27.44
C ALA A 82 10.02 -3.01 -27.17
N ASN A 83 10.34 -1.90 -26.48
CA ASN A 83 9.39 -0.85 -26.15
C ASN A 83 9.26 0.13 -27.32
N ALA A 84 8.09 0.18 -27.96
CA ALA A 84 7.81 1.07 -29.09
C ALA A 84 8.02 2.57 -28.81
N ASN A 85 8.00 2.98 -27.54
CA ASN A 85 8.23 4.37 -27.14
C ASN A 85 9.70 4.71 -26.89
N VAL A 86 10.60 3.73 -26.97
CA VAL A 86 12.04 3.88 -26.79
C VAL A 86 12.73 3.67 -28.13
N LEU A 87 13.33 4.74 -28.65
CA LEU A 87 14.14 4.66 -29.86
C LEU A 87 15.55 4.20 -29.49
N LEU A 88 16.03 3.13 -30.14
CA LEU A 88 17.35 2.58 -29.89
C LEU A 88 18.45 3.64 -30.12
N GLY A 89 19.42 3.73 -29.21
CA GLY A 89 20.50 4.71 -29.29
C GLY A 89 20.09 6.15 -28.98
N THR A 90 18.83 6.41 -28.62
CA THR A 90 18.36 7.76 -28.25
C THR A 90 17.87 7.79 -26.80
N ILE A 91 18.25 8.83 -26.07
CA ILE A 91 17.76 9.06 -24.70
C ILE A 91 16.24 9.27 -24.76
N PRO A 92 15.43 8.54 -23.98
CA PRO A 92 13.99 8.65 -24.05
C PRO A 92 13.51 10.06 -23.71
N LYS A 93 12.46 10.52 -24.38
CA LYS A 93 11.81 11.81 -24.07
C LYS A 93 11.50 11.90 -22.57
N PRO A 94 11.54 13.10 -21.95
CA PRO A 94 11.36 13.26 -20.51
C PRO A 94 10.14 12.54 -19.91
N PRO A 95 8.94 12.58 -20.53
CA PRO A 95 7.77 11.85 -20.01
C PRO A 95 7.94 10.33 -20.07
N VAL A 96 8.59 9.82 -21.12
CA VAL A 96 8.84 8.39 -21.30
C VAL A 96 9.84 7.91 -20.26
N LEU A 97 10.95 8.64 -20.07
CA LEU A 97 11.94 8.31 -19.05
C LEU A 97 11.33 8.30 -17.65
N ALA A 98 10.46 9.27 -17.34
CA ALA A 98 9.74 9.31 -16.07
C ALA A 98 8.81 8.11 -15.88
N ALA A 99 8.11 7.67 -16.93
CA ALA A 99 7.26 6.49 -16.87
C ALA A 99 8.08 5.20 -16.63
N LEU A 100 9.19 5.02 -17.35
CA LEU A 100 10.10 3.89 -17.17
C LEU A 100 10.65 3.85 -15.75
N ALA A 101 11.19 4.97 -15.26
CA ALA A 101 11.74 5.06 -13.92
C ALA A 101 10.69 4.83 -12.81
N LYS A 102 9.44 5.27 -13.02
CA LYS A 102 8.33 4.97 -12.09
C LYS A 102 7.98 3.48 -12.10
N ALA A 103 7.98 2.84 -13.26
CA ALA A 103 7.71 1.41 -13.38
C ALA A 103 8.78 0.58 -12.64
N GLU A 104 10.05 0.95 -12.77
CA GLU A 104 11.15 0.28 -12.06
C GLU A 104 11.06 0.40 -10.53
N ALA A 105 10.53 1.53 -10.03
CA ALA A 105 10.31 1.72 -8.60
C ALA A 105 9.00 1.06 -8.08
N GLN A 106 8.17 0.48 -8.94
CA GLN A 106 6.82 0.02 -8.58
C GLN A 106 6.84 -1.14 -7.58
N SER A 107 7.76 -2.09 -7.74
CA SER A 107 7.89 -3.24 -6.83
C SER A 107 8.24 -2.79 -5.40
N MET A 108 9.16 -1.84 -5.26
CA MET A 108 9.54 -1.26 -3.97
C MET A 108 8.40 -0.46 -3.34
N ARG A 109 7.64 0.30 -4.14
CA ARG A 109 6.44 1.01 -3.66
C ARG A 109 5.38 0.04 -3.15
N ALA A 110 5.14 -1.06 -3.88
CA ALA A 110 4.22 -2.10 -3.47
C ALA A 110 4.67 -2.76 -2.15
N GLU A 111 5.97 -3.01 -1.99
CA GLU A 111 6.51 -3.55 -0.74
C GLU A 111 6.34 -2.58 0.44
N LEU A 112 6.63 -1.29 0.25
CA LEU A 112 6.38 -0.26 1.26
C LEU A 112 4.90 -0.21 1.67
N ALA A 113 3.98 -0.30 0.70
CA ALA A 113 2.54 -0.32 0.95
C ALA A 113 2.13 -1.56 1.78
N ARG A 114 2.59 -2.75 1.40
CA ARG A 114 2.35 -4.00 2.14
C ARG A 114 2.85 -3.93 3.58
N LYS A 115 4.06 -3.41 3.80
CA LYS A 115 4.61 -3.26 5.16
C LYS A 115 3.82 -2.25 6.00
N ARG A 116 3.40 -1.13 5.39
CA ARG A 116 2.53 -0.14 6.06
C ARG A 116 1.18 -0.74 6.45
N GLU A 117 0.57 -1.52 5.56
CA GLU A 117 -0.68 -2.24 5.85
C GLU A 117 -0.50 -3.25 6.98
N THR A 118 0.63 -3.97 6.99
CA THR A 118 0.96 -4.94 8.05
C THR A 118 1.08 -4.24 9.41
N ILE A 119 1.74 -3.08 9.48
CA ILE A 119 1.77 -2.28 10.71
C ILE A 119 0.38 -1.79 11.09
N ALA A 120 -0.43 -1.33 10.14
CA ALA A 120 -1.79 -0.86 10.41
C ALA A 120 -2.68 -1.98 10.97
N ALA A 121 -2.53 -3.22 10.49
CA ALA A 121 -3.24 -4.40 10.98
C ALA A 121 -2.77 -4.84 12.38
N LEU A 122 -1.48 -4.68 12.69
CA LEU A 122 -0.90 -5.05 13.99
C LEU A 122 -1.10 -3.98 15.07
N LYS A 123 -1.29 -2.71 14.69
CA LYS A 123 -1.62 -1.66 15.66
C LYS A 123 -2.98 -1.98 16.28
N PRO A 124 -3.10 -1.98 17.62
CA PRO A 124 -4.40 -2.13 18.25
C PRO A 124 -5.29 -1.01 17.73
N ARG A 125 -6.34 -1.37 16.98
CA ARG A 125 -7.39 -0.42 16.63
C ARG A 125 -7.97 0.04 17.95
N ASP A 126 -7.77 1.31 18.25
CA ASP A 126 -8.49 1.96 19.32
C ASP A 126 -9.96 1.92 18.89
N THR A 127 -10.71 0.92 19.36
CA THR A 127 -12.06 0.65 18.86
C THR A 127 -13.06 1.74 19.26
N GLY A 128 -12.59 2.85 19.85
CA GLY A 128 -13.42 3.93 20.37
C GLY A 128 -14.53 3.41 21.28
N ARG A 129 -14.39 2.18 21.79
CA ARG A 129 -15.48 1.45 22.40
C ARG A 129 -15.49 1.90 23.85
N SER A 130 -16.05 3.09 24.05
CA SER A 130 -16.20 3.73 25.34
C SER A 130 -16.82 2.75 26.33
N GLU A 131 -16.47 2.90 27.59
CA GLU A 131 -17.03 2.10 28.67
C GLU A 131 -18.57 2.12 28.63
N ALA A 132 -19.15 3.26 28.29
CA ALA A 132 -20.58 3.42 28.04
C ALA A 132 -21.13 2.51 26.91
N SER A 133 -20.41 2.38 25.80
CA SER A 133 -20.78 1.44 24.72
C SER A 133 -20.72 -0.01 25.18
N ARG A 134 -19.73 -0.38 26.00
CA ARG A 134 -19.63 -1.74 26.57
C ARG A 134 -20.73 -2.01 27.60
N ALA A 135 -21.10 -1.01 28.39
CA ALA A 135 -22.21 -1.11 29.35
C ALA A 135 -23.55 -1.31 28.62
N ARG A 136 -23.82 -0.55 27.55
CA ARG A 136 -25.02 -0.71 26.73
C ARG A 136 -25.13 -2.11 26.11
N VAL A 137 -24.03 -2.64 25.58
CA VAL A 137 -24.02 -4.00 25.01
C VAL A 137 -24.29 -5.05 26.09
N ARG A 138 -23.68 -4.93 27.27
CA ARG A 138 -23.95 -5.82 28.41
C ARG A 138 -25.43 -5.79 28.83
N ALA A 139 -25.99 -4.60 29.02
CA ALA A 139 -27.40 -4.43 29.39
C ALA A 139 -28.35 -5.04 28.34
N ARG A 140 -28.06 -4.85 27.04
CA ARG A 140 -28.87 -5.41 25.96
C ARG A 140 -28.79 -6.95 25.91
N LEU A 141 -27.61 -7.51 26.19
CA LEU A 141 -27.41 -8.96 26.24
C LEU A 141 -28.15 -9.59 27.42
N GLU A 142 -28.12 -8.93 28.59
CA GLU A 142 -28.85 -9.37 29.78
C GLU A 142 -30.36 -9.30 29.58
N ALA A 143 -30.87 -8.22 28.98
CA ALA A 143 -32.28 -8.09 28.64
C ALA A 143 -32.74 -9.22 27.70
N PHE A 144 -31.96 -9.51 26.65
CA PHE A 144 -32.24 -10.61 25.73
C PHE A 144 -32.26 -11.98 26.44
N ARG A 145 -31.29 -12.24 27.33
CA ARG A 145 -31.26 -13.50 28.09
C ARG A 145 -32.49 -13.66 28.98
N ARG A 146 -32.93 -12.58 29.64
CA ARG A 146 -34.14 -12.60 30.48
C ARG A 146 -35.40 -12.83 29.65
N THR A 147 -35.58 -12.13 28.54
CA THR A 147 -36.75 -12.31 27.67
C THR A 147 -36.78 -13.71 27.05
N HIS A 148 -35.64 -14.22 26.62
CA HIS A 148 -35.54 -15.58 26.07
C HIS A 148 -35.80 -16.66 27.13
N ALA A 149 -35.29 -16.49 28.36
CA ALA A 149 -35.56 -17.41 29.46
C ALA A 149 -37.06 -17.39 29.84
N ALA A 150 -37.68 -16.21 29.90
CA ALA A 150 -39.11 -16.08 30.17
C ALA A 150 -39.97 -16.71 29.06
N ALA A 151 -39.62 -16.50 27.79
CA ALA A 151 -40.31 -17.12 26.66
C ALA A 151 -40.18 -18.65 26.68
N LYS A 152 -39.01 -19.17 27.02
CA LYS A 152 -38.78 -20.62 27.15
C LYS A 152 -39.59 -21.22 28.30
N ALA A 153 -39.64 -20.56 29.45
CA ALA A 153 -40.45 -20.99 30.59
C ALA A 153 -41.96 -20.95 30.28
N ALA A 154 -42.44 -19.91 29.59
CA ALA A 154 -43.82 -19.80 29.16
C ALA A 154 -44.21 -20.93 28.19
N ALA A 155 -43.35 -21.24 27.21
CA ALA A 155 -43.58 -22.35 26.28
C ALA A 155 -43.61 -23.72 26.98
N GLN A 156 -42.78 -23.92 28.01
CA GLN A 156 -42.78 -25.14 28.82
C GLN A 156 -44.05 -25.26 29.69
N ASN A 157 -44.53 -24.16 30.25
CA ASN A 157 -45.75 -24.15 31.05
C ASN A 157 -47.01 -24.40 30.20
N VAL A 158 -47.08 -23.84 28.99
CA VAL A 158 -48.18 -24.10 28.04
C VAL A 158 -48.18 -25.56 27.58
N SER A 159 -47.00 -26.12 27.31
CA SER A 159 -46.84 -27.55 26.99
C SER A 159 -47.30 -28.43 28.16
N ALA A 160 -46.89 -28.13 29.39
CA ALA A 160 -47.29 -28.89 30.58
C ALA A 160 -48.80 -28.81 30.90
N LEU A 161 -49.43 -27.65 30.60
CA LEU A 161 -50.88 -27.48 30.77
C LEU A 161 -51.66 -28.28 29.73
N ALA A 162 -51.23 -28.25 28.47
CA ALA A 162 -51.85 -29.04 27.39
C ALA A 162 -51.80 -30.55 27.66
N THR A 163 -50.71 -31.06 28.24
CA THR A 163 -50.61 -32.48 28.62
C THR A 163 -51.55 -32.84 29.77
N ARG A 164 -51.84 -31.91 30.69
CA ARG A 164 -52.76 -32.15 31.82
C ARG A 164 -54.23 -32.19 31.40
N GLU A 165 -54.64 -31.36 30.45
CA GLU A 165 -56.04 -31.36 29.95
C GLU A 165 -56.38 -32.64 29.18
N ILE A 166 -55.40 -33.24 28.48
CA ILE A 166 -55.58 -34.52 27.78
C ILE A 166 -55.82 -35.69 28.75
N HIS A 167 -55.26 -35.64 29.96
CA HIS A 167 -55.42 -36.69 30.96
C HIS A 167 -56.70 -36.59 31.80
N HIS A 168 -57.45 -35.49 31.72
CA HIS A 168 -58.67 -35.29 32.51
C HIS A 168 -59.97 -35.44 31.68
N ALA A 169 -59.84 -35.67 30.37
CA ALA A 169 -60.94 -35.82 29.41
C ALA A 169 -61.08 -37.25 28.84
N ALA A 170 -60.43 -38.25 29.45
CA ALA A 170 -60.55 -39.68 29.13
C ALA A 170 -61.12 -40.45 30.33
#